data_AF-A0A2V9ITT1-F1
#
_entry.id   AF-A0A2V9ITT1-F1
#
_cell.length_a   1.000
_cell.length_b   1.000
_cell.length_c   1.000
_cell.angle_alpha   90.00
_cell.angle_beta   90.00
_cell.angle_gamma   90.00
#
_symmetry.space_group_name_H-M   'P 1'
#
loop_
_entity.id
_entity.type
_entity.pdbx_description
1 polymer ?
#
loop_
_entity_poly.entity_id
_entity_poly.type
_entity_poly.pdbx_seq_one_letter_code
_entity_poly.pdbx_strand_id
1 'polypeptide(L)'
;QLLGSNLLFHYSKINMKPAAIGSVVEWHQDLSYYPLTNHDSVSILFYLDDATSGNGCLQVIPGCHRSPLMNHTRDGFFQGRITDPVDTSGAAYLEGKAGSAIFLHCMTPHASTTNTSSLPRRTLIMSYRAADAFPIYVGPATVEAEAHVRLVRGQRLNVARFSVTEFPIPKQQHKTASLYELQELSRQQASSEIGRSWDPAE
;
A
#
# COMPACT_ATOMS: atom_id res chain seq x y z
N GLN A 1 2.29 19.54 10.20
CA GLN A 1 2.13 20.11 8.84
C GLN A 1 1.25 19.21 7.97
N LEU A 2 1.48 17.89 7.90
CA LEU A 2 0.63 16.98 7.11
C LEU A 2 -0.58 16.41 7.87
N LEU A 3 -0.39 15.92 9.10
CA LEU A 3 -1.38 15.12 9.85
C LEU A 3 -1.90 15.81 11.12
N GLY A 4 -1.77 17.14 11.21
CA GLY A 4 -2.10 17.89 12.44
C GLY A 4 -1.09 17.71 13.58
N SER A 5 -1.57 17.91 14.82
CA SER A 5 -0.74 17.96 16.05
C SER A 5 -0.74 16.69 16.88
N ASN A 6 -1.73 15.80 16.67
CA ASN A 6 -1.91 14.56 17.41
C ASN A 6 -1.58 13.38 16.51
N LEU A 7 -0.42 12.75 16.73
CA LEU A 7 0.16 11.78 15.81
C LEU A 7 0.35 10.44 16.48
N LEU A 8 -0.10 9.40 15.78
CA LEU A 8 0.13 8.02 16.14
C LEU A 8 1.13 7.41 15.16
N PHE A 9 2.17 6.74 15.68
CA PHE A 9 2.90 5.74 14.92
C PHE A 9 2.00 4.51 14.77
N HIS A 10 1.85 4.04 13.53
CA HIS A 10 0.96 2.94 13.17
C HIS A 10 1.71 1.61 13.05
N TYR A 11 2.65 1.51 12.10
CA TYR A 11 3.48 0.33 11.90
C TYR A 11 4.81 0.69 11.25
N SER A 12 5.73 -0.26 11.23
CA SER A 12 6.94 -0.21 10.40
C SER A 12 7.20 -1.52 9.69
N LYS A 13 7.79 -1.47 8.50
CA LYS A 13 8.24 -2.64 7.74
C LYS A 13 9.50 -2.31 6.94
N ILE A 14 10.29 -3.32 6.62
CA ILE A 14 11.40 -3.19 5.66
C ILE A 14 10.99 -3.88 4.36
N ASN A 15 10.98 -3.12 3.27
CA ASN A 15 10.83 -3.69 1.93
C ASN A 15 12.22 -3.98 1.35
N MET A 16 12.49 -5.24 1.07
CA MET A 16 13.77 -5.70 0.53
C MET A 16 13.60 -6.11 -0.93
N LYS A 17 14.41 -5.56 -1.82
CA LYS A 17 14.57 -6.08 -3.18
C LYS A 17 16.00 -6.52 -3.43
N PRO A 18 16.28 -7.84 -3.42
CA PRO A 18 17.60 -8.36 -3.72
C PRO A 18 18.06 -7.99 -5.13
N ALA A 19 19.34 -8.12 -5.41
CA ALA A 19 19.92 -7.88 -6.74
C ALA A 19 19.43 -8.94 -7.75
N ALA A 20 19.15 -8.53 -8.99
CA ALA A 20 18.76 -9.33 -10.16
C ALA A 20 17.50 -10.22 -10.00
N ILE A 21 16.96 -10.34 -8.80
CA ILE A 21 15.77 -11.12 -8.48
C ILE A 21 14.82 -10.27 -7.65
N GLY A 22 13.52 -10.48 -7.84
CA GLY A 22 12.52 -9.85 -6.99
C GLY A 22 11.15 -9.87 -7.63
N SER A 23 10.14 -9.82 -6.78
CA SER A 23 8.75 -9.76 -7.23
C SER A 23 8.34 -8.31 -7.43
N VAL A 24 7.52 -8.05 -8.46
CA VAL A 24 6.83 -6.77 -8.62
C VAL A 24 5.92 -6.55 -7.40
N VAL A 25 5.86 -5.31 -6.92
CA VAL A 25 4.74 -4.88 -6.07
C VAL A 25 3.82 -4.09 -6.98
N GLU A 26 2.67 -4.69 -7.29
CA GLU A 26 1.69 -4.11 -8.22
C GLU A 26 1.05 -2.84 -7.64
N TRP A 27 0.44 -2.04 -8.52
CA TRP A 27 -0.22 -0.79 -8.13
C TRP A 27 -1.26 -1.03 -7.03
N HIS A 28 -1.15 -0.27 -5.95
CA HIS A 28 -2.06 -0.33 -4.81
C HIS A 28 -2.17 1.01 -4.09
N GLN A 29 -3.20 1.15 -3.26
CA GLN A 29 -3.38 2.25 -2.32
C GLN A 29 -3.35 1.70 -0.89
N ASP A 30 -2.55 2.31 -0.03
CA ASP A 30 -2.27 1.82 1.33
C ASP A 30 -3.54 1.69 2.18
N LEU A 31 -4.48 2.64 2.05
CA LEU A 31 -5.70 2.66 2.87
C LEU A 31 -6.63 1.46 2.62
N SER A 32 -6.49 0.75 1.49
CA SER A 32 -7.28 -0.45 1.22
C SER A 32 -6.90 -1.64 2.13
N TYR A 33 -5.70 -1.62 2.73
CA TYR A 33 -5.22 -2.69 3.62
C TYR A 33 -5.63 -2.48 5.08
N TYR A 34 -5.69 -1.21 5.49
CA TYR A 34 -6.01 -0.81 6.86
C TYR A 34 -6.99 0.36 6.84
N PRO A 35 -8.28 0.12 6.51
CA PRO A 35 -9.26 1.19 6.42
C PRO A 35 -9.32 2.05 7.69
N LEU A 36 -9.34 3.37 7.51
CA LEU A 36 -9.48 4.35 8.59
C LEU A 36 -10.74 5.20 8.34
N THR A 37 -11.25 5.86 9.37
CA THR A 37 -12.41 6.76 9.27
C THR A 37 -12.14 7.99 8.39
N ASN A 38 -10.88 8.36 8.19
CA ASN A 38 -10.47 9.42 7.27
C ASN A 38 -9.12 9.11 6.61
N HIS A 39 -8.68 9.97 5.69
CA HIS A 39 -7.49 9.75 4.87
C HIS A 39 -6.18 10.28 5.47
N ASP A 40 -6.16 10.78 6.71
CA ASP A 40 -4.97 11.38 7.32
C ASP A 40 -4.00 10.30 7.84
N SER A 41 -3.38 9.60 6.88
CA SER A 41 -2.34 8.61 7.09
C SER A 41 -1.22 8.80 6.06
N VAL A 42 0.02 8.76 6.52
CA VAL A 42 1.23 8.92 5.71
C VAL A 42 2.24 7.83 6.04
N SER A 43 2.68 7.13 5.00
CA SER A 43 3.84 6.24 5.04
C SER A 43 5.09 7.04 4.69
N ILE A 44 6.08 7.05 5.58
CA ILE A 44 7.40 7.62 5.31
C ILE A 44 8.33 6.49 4.88
N LEU A 45 8.84 6.56 3.66
CA LEU A 45 9.77 5.60 3.09
C LEU A 45 11.18 6.19 3.13
N PHE A 46 12.08 5.55 3.86
CA PHE A 46 13.49 5.87 3.92
C PHE A 46 14.27 4.90 3.04
N TYR A 47 14.97 5.42 2.05
CA TYR A 47 15.91 4.64 1.28
C TYR A 47 17.17 4.36 2.09
N LEU A 48 17.42 3.08 2.37
CA LEU A 48 18.62 2.64 3.10
C LEU A 48 19.81 2.41 2.15
N ASP A 49 19.51 2.23 0.87
CA ASP A 49 20.46 2.12 -0.23
C ASP A 49 20.06 3.15 -1.30
N ASP A 50 20.95 3.47 -2.24
CA ASP A 50 20.57 4.25 -3.42
C ASP A 50 19.40 3.57 -4.15
N ALA A 51 18.37 4.35 -4.49
CA ALA A 51 17.18 3.89 -5.19
C ALA A 51 17.12 4.51 -6.58
N THR A 52 17.06 3.66 -7.59
CA THR A 52 16.99 3.99 -9.01
C THR A 52 15.82 3.25 -9.64
N SER A 53 15.37 3.68 -10.81
CA SER A 53 14.42 2.94 -11.64
C SER A 53 14.90 1.51 -11.93
N GLY A 54 16.21 1.32 -12.14
CA GLY A 54 16.82 0.01 -12.41
C GLY A 54 16.83 -0.95 -11.22
N ASN A 55 16.90 -0.45 -9.98
CA ASN A 55 16.79 -1.29 -8.77
C ASN A 55 15.41 -1.25 -8.10
N GLY A 56 14.42 -0.78 -8.87
CA GLY A 56 13.00 -0.82 -8.51
C GLY A 56 12.64 0.20 -7.44
N CYS A 57 13.07 1.46 -7.55
CA CYS A 57 12.56 2.53 -6.71
C CYS A 57 11.02 2.64 -6.75
N LEU A 58 10.47 3.45 -5.83
CA LEU A 58 9.02 3.62 -5.74
C LEU A 58 8.50 4.33 -6.99
N GLN A 59 7.39 3.86 -7.54
CA GLN A 59 6.62 4.57 -8.54
C GLN A 59 5.34 5.11 -7.92
N VAL A 60 4.92 6.30 -8.33
CA VAL A 60 3.67 6.92 -7.90
C VAL A 60 2.95 7.52 -9.10
N ILE A 61 1.63 7.68 -9.00
CA ILE A 61 0.86 8.50 -9.95
C ILE A 61 0.59 9.86 -9.27
N PRO A 62 1.28 10.94 -9.67
CA PRO A 62 1.15 12.24 -9.01
C PRO A 62 -0.29 12.76 -9.02
N GLY A 63 -0.74 13.31 -7.89
CA GLY A 63 -2.06 13.93 -7.76
C GLY A 63 -3.25 12.98 -7.55
N CYS A 64 -3.12 11.69 -7.89
CA CYS A 64 -4.22 10.72 -7.77
C CYS A 64 -4.66 10.41 -6.33
N HIS A 65 -3.92 10.84 -5.30
CA HIS A 65 -4.37 10.75 -3.91
C HIS A 65 -5.62 11.59 -3.60
N ARG A 66 -5.99 12.52 -4.50
CA ARG A 66 -7.22 13.33 -4.41
C ARG A 66 -8.41 12.66 -5.10
N SER A 67 -8.18 11.61 -5.85
CA SER A 67 -9.23 10.84 -6.52
C SER A 67 -9.87 9.84 -5.55
N PRO A 68 -11.07 9.33 -5.87
CA PRO A 68 -11.65 8.20 -5.15
C PRO A 68 -10.71 6.99 -5.08
N LEU A 69 -10.95 6.11 -4.09
CA LEU A 69 -10.25 4.83 -4.01
C LEU A 69 -10.52 4.01 -5.27
N MET A 70 -9.47 3.48 -5.90
CA MET A 70 -9.59 2.54 -7.01
C MET A 70 -10.03 1.17 -6.48
N ASN A 71 -10.63 0.33 -7.33
CA ASN A 71 -11.09 -0.99 -6.89
C ASN A 71 -9.90 -1.90 -6.56
N HIS A 72 -9.94 -2.54 -5.40
CA HIS A 72 -8.95 -3.53 -4.94
C HIS A 72 -9.57 -4.93 -4.74
N THR A 73 -10.77 -5.15 -5.28
CA THR A 73 -11.56 -6.34 -5.03
C THR A 73 -11.93 -7.04 -6.32
N ARG A 74 -11.99 -8.37 -6.24
CA ARG A 74 -12.52 -9.24 -7.28
C ARG A 74 -13.34 -10.32 -6.60
N ASP A 75 -14.54 -10.58 -7.12
CA ASP A 75 -15.52 -11.53 -6.55
C ASP A 75 -15.81 -11.28 -5.06
N GLY A 76 -15.77 -10.02 -4.64
CA GLY A 76 -15.99 -9.61 -3.25
C GLY A 76 -14.79 -9.83 -2.31
N PHE A 77 -13.65 -10.29 -2.82
CA PHE A 77 -12.44 -10.53 -2.04
C PHE A 77 -11.33 -9.55 -2.40
N PHE A 78 -10.59 -9.11 -1.37
CA PHE A 78 -9.45 -8.22 -1.47
C PHE A 78 -8.27 -8.88 -2.18
N GLN A 79 -7.72 -8.19 -3.18
CA GLN A 79 -6.70 -8.72 -4.07
C GLN A 79 -5.28 -8.22 -3.74
N GLY A 80 -5.14 -7.28 -2.80
CA GLY A 80 -3.84 -6.70 -2.47
C GLY A 80 -3.22 -5.92 -3.63
N ARG A 81 -4.01 -5.47 -4.60
CA ARG A 81 -3.62 -4.62 -5.74
C ARG A 81 -4.87 -3.98 -6.32
N ILE A 82 -4.70 -2.93 -7.11
CA ILE A 82 -5.76 -2.36 -7.94
C ILE A 82 -6.14 -3.37 -9.02
N THR A 83 -7.43 -3.63 -9.16
CA THR A 83 -7.99 -4.61 -10.11
C THR A 83 -8.43 -3.99 -11.42
N ASP A 84 -8.75 -2.69 -11.40
CA ASP A 84 -9.15 -1.94 -12.58
C ASP A 84 -7.91 -1.55 -13.42
N PRO A 85 -8.08 -1.24 -14.71
CA PRO A 85 -7.00 -0.67 -15.52
C PRO A 85 -6.46 0.61 -14.89
N VAL A 86 -5.14 0.66 -14.67
CA VAL A 86 -4.45 1.83 -14.13
C VAL A 86 -3.77 2.56 -15.28
N ASP A 87 -4.12 3.83 -15.51
CA ASP A 87 -3.37 4.70 -16.42
C ASP A 87 -2.03 5.09 -15.78
N THR A 88 -0.95 4.51 -16.31
CA THR A 88 0.42 4.72 -15.83
C THR A 88 1.20 5.72 -16.69
N SER A 89 0.58 6.35 -17.68
CA SER A 89 1.26 7.29 -18.59
C SER A 89 1.92 8.47 -17.87
N GLY A 90 1.33 8.90 -16.73
CA GLY A 90 1.86 9.94 -15.84
C GLY A 90 2.66 9.43 -14.64
N ALA A 91 3.00 8.14 -14.58
CA ALA A 91 3.73 7.57 -13.44
C ALA A 91 5.14 8.17 -13.31
N ALA A 92 5.54 8.49 -12.08
CA ALA A 92 6.85 9.04 -11.76
C ALA A 92 7.66 8.07 -10.91
N TYR A 93 8.92 7.85 -11.29
CA TYR A 93 9.91 7.14 -10.47
C TYR A 93 10.48 8.11 -9.43
N LEU A 94 10.45 7.69 -8.17
CA LEU A 94 11.03 8.46 -7.07
C LEU A 94 12.44 7.94 -6.81
N GLU A 95 13.37 8.28 -7.69
CA GLU A 95 14.80 7.99 -7.49
C GLU A 95 15.38 8.85 -6.35
N GLY A 96 16.38 8.33 -5.66
CA GLY A 96 16.98 9.02 -4.54
C GLY A 96 18.24 8.31 -4.01
N LYS A 97 19.08 9.06 -3.31
CA LYS A 97 20.25 8.50 -2.64
C LYS A 97 19.86 7.84 -1.31
N ALA A 98 20.73 6.97 -0.80
CA ALA A 98 20.60 6.47 0.56
C ALA A 98 20.45 7.66 1.54
N GLY A 99 19.47 7.56 2.44
CA GLY A 99 19.06 8.63 3.35
C GLY A 99 17.89 9.49 2.85
N SER A 100 17.51 9.41 1.57
CA SER A 100 16.31 10.10 1.07
C SER A 100 15.05 9.60 1.78
N ALA A 101 14.14 10.53 2.09
CA ALA A 101 12.85 10.26 2.70
C ALA A 101 11.71 10.69 1.78
N ILE A 102 10.74 9.80 1.57
CA ILE A 102 9.53 10.04 0.78
C ILE A 102 8.33 9.99 1.71
N PHE A 103 7.50 11.03 1.69
CA PHE A 103 6.24 11.08 2.42
C PHE A 103 5.10 10.72 1.48
N LEU A 104 4.51 9.55 1.68
CA LEU A 104 3.49 8.98 0.81
C LEU A 104 2.13 8.99 1.49
N HIS A 105 1.18 9.74 0.94
CA HIS A 105 -0.21 9.73 1.39
C HIS A 105 -0.87 8.37 1.13
N CYS A 106 -1.70 7.87 2.06
CA CYS A 106 -2.28 6.52 1.99
C CYS A 106 -3.18 6.26 0.76
N MET A 107 -3.67 7.32 0.13
CA MET A 107 -4.47 7.28 -1.10
C MET A 107 -3.64 7.39 -2.39
N THR A 108 -2.32 7.61 -2.34
CA THR A 108 -1.51 7.68 -3.56
C THR A 108 -1.36 6.28 -4.17
N PRO A 109 -1.82 6.03 -5.42
CA PRO A 109 -1.49 4.79 -6.12
C PRO A 109 0.02 4.68 -6.30
N HIS A 110 0.59 3.57 -5.87
CA HIS A 110 2.03 3.35 -5.94
C HIS A 110 2.38 1.89 -6.22
N ALA A 111 3.56 1.68 -6.80
CA ALA A 111 4.08 0.39 -7.20
C ALA A 111 5.61 0.35 -7.06
N SER A 112 6.21 -0.82 -7.24
CA SER A 112 7.66 -0.94 -7.48
C SER A 112 7.97 -2.07 -8.44
N THR A 113 8.80 -1.79 -9.44
CA THR A 113 9.25 -2.76 -10.44
C THR A 113 10.20 -3.80 -9.85
N THR A 114 10.45 -4.84 -10.64
CA THR A 114 11.52 -5.81 -10.39
C THR A 114 12.89 -5.11 -10.32
N ASN A 115 13.76 -5.58 -9.44
CA ASN A 115 15.15 -5.14 -9.41
C ASN A 115 15.93 -5.92 -10.49
N THR A 116 16.30 -5.25 -11.57
CA THR A 116 17.10 -5.83 -12.66
C THR A 116 18.58 -5.49 -12.55
N SER A 117 18.97 -4.71 -11.53
CA SER A 117 20.34 -4.31 -11.27
C SER A 117 21.13 -5.34 -10.46
N SER A 118 22.45 -5.17 -10.39
CA SER A 118 23.34 -5.95 -9.54
C SER A 118 23.39 -5.49 -8.07
N LEU A 119 22.64 -4.45 -7.70
CA LEU A 119 22.65 -3.88 -6.36
C LEU A 119 21.33 -4.14 -5.64
N PRO A 120 21.34 -4.52 -4.35
CA PRO A 120 20.12 -4.63 -3.58
C PRO A 120 19.53 -3.25 -3.28
N ARG A 121 18.23 -3.21 -2.97
CA ARG A 121 17.55 -1.99 -2.53
C ARG A 121 16.64 -2.28 -1.35
N ARG A 122 17.00 -1.71 -0.19
CA ARG A 122 16.22 -1.79 1.05
C ARG A 122 15.54 -0.45 1.32
N THR A 123 14.29 -0.53 1.76
CA THR A 123 13.49 0.65 2.10
C THR A 123 12.83 0.41 3.44
N LEU A 124 13.17 1.22 4.44
CA LEU A 124 12.45 1.25 5.72
C LEU A 124 11.19 2.08 5.54
N ILE A 125 10.05 1.53 5.92
CA ILE A 125 8.75 2.19 5.84
C ILE A 125 8.22 2.36 7.24
N MET A 126 7.87 3.58 7.62
CA MET A 126 7.25 3.92 8.90
C MET A 126 5.95 4.65 8.63
N SER A 127 4.82 4.11 9.10
CA SER A 127 3.50 4.69 8.88
C SER A 127 3.04 5.46 10.12
N TYR A 128 2.42 6.62 9.86
CA TYR A 128 1.83 7.50 10.86
C TYR A 128 0.43 7.88 10.44
N ARG A 129 -0.45 8.09 11.42
CA ARG A 129 -1.80 8.62 11.18
C ARG A 129 -2.20 9.65 12.23
N ALA A 130 -3.16 10.50 11.88
CA ALA A 130 -3.76 11.42 12.83
C ALA A 130 -4.51 10.65 13.93
N ALA A 131 -4.52 11.18 15.16
CA ALA A 131 -5.17 10.51 16.30
C ALA A 131 -6.71 10.44 16.20
N ASP A 132 -7.32 11.19 15.28
CA ASP A 132 -8.75 11.15 14.95
C ASP A 132 -9.06 10.24 13.73
N ALA A 133 -8.05 9.63 13.11
CA ALA A 133 -8.17 8.61 12.07
C ALA A 133 -8.25 7.22 12.72
N PHE A 134 -9.45 6.84 13.13
CA PHE A 134 -9.69 5.58 13.82
C PHE A 134 -9.72 4.42 12.82
N PRO A 135 -9.25 3.22 13.19
CA PRO A 135 -9.38 2.05 12.35
C PRO A 135 -10.84 1.64 12.21
N ILE A 136 -11.26 1.28 10.99
CA ILE A 136 -12.52 0.57 10.79
C ILE A 136 -12.23 -0.91 11.06
N TYR A 137 -13.03 -1.54 11.93
CA TYR A 137 -12.79 -2.91 12.36
C TYR A 137 -13.05 -3.90 11.22
N VAL A 138 -12.02 -4.67 10.85
CA VAL A 138 -12.06 -5.69 9.79
C VAL A 138 -11.71 -7.08 10.31
N GLY A 139 -11.88 -7.30 11.62
CA GLY A 139 -11.59 -8.58 12.29
C GLY A 139 -10.34 -8.55 13.16
N PRO A 140 -9.84 -9.73 13.59
CA PRO A 140 -8.73 -9.85 14.54
C PRO A 140 -7.45 -9.12 14.13
N ALA A 141 -7.16 -9.07 12.83
CA ALA A 141 -6.00 -8.35 12.30
C ALA A 141 -5.99 -6.86 12.68
N THR A 142 -7.16 -6.23 12.82
CA THR A 142 -7.26 -4.85 13.31
C THR A 142 -6.77 -4.75 14.75
N VAL A 143 -7.20 -5.67 15.63
CA VAL A 143 -6.80 -5.65 17.04
C VAL A 143 -5.29 -5.90 17.19
N GLU A 144 -4.76 -6.85 16.43
CA GLU A 144 -3.33 -7.15 16.41
C GLU A 144 -2.52 -5.92 15.96
N ALA A 145 -2.90 -5.27 14.86
CA ALA A 145 -2.24 -4.06 14.38
C ALA A 145 -2.31 -2.92 15.40
N GLU A 146 -3.48 -2.68 15.98
CA GLU A 146 -3.71 -1.59 16.94
C GLU A 146 -2.94 -1.77 18.26
N ALA A 147 -2.61 -3.00 18.66
CA ALA A 147 -1.81 -3.27 19.85
C ALA A 147 -0.39 -2.65 19.77
N HIS A 148 0.12 -2.41 18.55
CA HIS A 148 1.45 -1.85 18.31
C HIS A 148 1.44 -0.33 18.06
N VAL A 149 0.27 0.29 17.97
CA VAL A 149 0.13 1.74 17.74
C VAL A 149 0.64 2.52 18.96
N ARG A 150 1.43 3.57 18.72
CA ARG A 150 2.01 4.41 19.77
C ARG A 150 1.72 5.89 19.53
N LEU A 151 1.36 6.61 20.57
CA LEU A 151 1.31 8.07 20.52
C LEU A 151 2.73 8.61 20.44
N VAL A 152 3.02 9.40 19.40
CA VAL A 152 4.36 9.99 19.20
C VAL A 152 4.36 11.51 19.32
N ARG A 153 3.18 12.15 19.26
CA ARG A 153 3.02 13.58 19.49
C ARG A 153 1.59 13.91 19.91
N GLY A 154 1.42 14.87 20.81
CA GLY A 154 0.11 15.39 21.20
C GLY A 154 -0.60 14.44 22.18
N GLN A 155 -1.89 14.18 21.94
CA GLN A 155 -2.71 13.31 22.77
C GLN A 155 -3.51 12.30 21.93
N ARG A 156 -3.91 11.19 22.56
CA ARG A 156 -4.96 10.35 21.98
C ARG A 156 -6.29 11.10 22.04
N LEU A 157 -7.09 10.96 21.01
CA LEU A 157 -8.42 11.53 20.94
C LEU A 157 -9.44 10.40 21.16
N ASN A 158 -10.64 10.78 21.61
CA ASN A 158 -11.78 9.87 21.77
C ASN A 158 -12.93 10.23 20.81
N VAL A 159 -12.60 10.96 19.74
CA VAL A 159 -13.55 11.41 18.71
C VAL A 159 -12.94 11.08 17.36
N ALA A 160 -13.66 10.29 16.56
CA ALA A 160 -13.27 9.99 15.20
C ALA A 160 -13.74 11.09 14.25
N ARG A 161 -12.87 11.50 13.34
CA ARG A 161 -13.26 12.33 12.20
C ARG A 161 -13.51 11.43 10.99
N PHE A 162 -14.57 11.72 10.27
CA PHE A 162 -14.94 11.04 9.03
C PHE A 162 -14.71 11.96 7.84
N SER A 163 -13.88 11.53 6.88
CA SER A 163 -13.72 12.23 5.59
C SER A 163 -14.38 11.50 4.43
N VAL A 164 -14.99 10.35 4.71
CA VAL A 164 -15.69 9.51 3.74
C VAL A 164 -17.06 9.14 4.30
N THR A 165 -18.04 9.01 3.40
CA THR A 165 -19.38 8.50 3.73
C THR A 165 -19.41 6.97 3.73
N GLU A 166 -18.56 6.36 2.90
CA GLU A 166 -18.41 4.92 2.76
C GLU A 166 -16.97 4.55 2.45
N PHE A 167 -16.54 3.35 2.82
CA PHE A 167 -15.24 2.81 2.49
C PHE A 167 -15.34 1.28 2.31
N PRO A 168 -14.74 0.70 1.27
CA PRO A 168 -14.81 -0.74 1.06
C PRO A 168 -14.07 -1.50 2.15
N ILE A 169 -14.73 -2.51 2.71
CA ILE A 169 -14.15 -3.36 3.74
C ILE A 169 -13.38 -4.51 3.08
N PRO A 170 -12.05 -4.61 3.26
CA PRO A 170 -11.26 -5.68 2.68
C PRO A 170 -11.64 -7.02 3.31
N LYS A 171 -12.16 -7.93 2.49
CA LYS A 171 -12.42 -9.32 2.87
C LYS A 171 -11.32 -10.21 2.31
N GLN A 172 -10.55 -10.84 3.18
CA GLN A 172 -9.54 -11.81 2.75
C GLN A 172 -10.17 -13.18 2.55
N GLN A 173 -9.87 -13.82 1.41
CA GLN A 173 -10.31 -15.20 1.14
C GLN A 173 -9.46 -16.22 1.91
N HIS A 174 -8.16 -15.92 2.04
CA HIS A 174 -7.17 -16.76 2.72
C HIS A 174 -6.25 -15.90 3.57
N LYS A 175 -5.75 -16.45 4.68
CA LYS A 175 -4.68 -15.81 5.45
C LYS A 175 -3.38 -15.89 4.66
N THR A 176 -2.75 -14.75 4.41
CA THR A 176 -1.45 -14.66 3.73
C THR A 176 -0.40 -14.11 4.69
N ALA A 177 0.85 -14.53 4.53
CA ALA A 177 1.97 -14.07 5.33
C ALA A 177 2.55 -12.74 4.81
N SER A 178 2.35 -12.43 3.53
CA SER A 178 2.88 -11.20 2.93
C SER A 178 2.04 -10.66 1.77
N LEU A 179 2.26 -9.38 1.45
CA LEU A 179 1.70 -8.76 0.25
C LEU A 179 2.13 -9.49 -1.04
N TYR A 180 3.37 -9.97 -1.08
CA TYR A 180 3.91 -10.68 -2.24
C TYR A 180 3.14 -11.97 -2.52
N GLU A 181 2.84 -12.73 -1.47
CA GLU A 181 2.02 -13.94 -1.54
C GLU A 181 0.58 -13.62 -1.96
N LEU A 182 -0.03 -12.58 -1.36
CA LEU A 182 -1.39 -12.15 -1.72
C LEU A 182 -1.49 -11.75 -3.20
N GLN A 183 -0.54 -10.97 -3.71
CA GLN A 183 -0.52 -10.56 -5.11
C GLN A 183 -0.22 -11.73 -6.05
N GLU A 184 0.61 -12.69 -5.65
CA GLU A 184 0.86 -13.90 -6.43
C GLU A 184 -0.42 -14.75 -6.59
N LEU A 185 -1.16 -14.97 -5.51
CA LEU A 185 -2.46 -15.66 -5.57
C LEU A 185 -3.47 -14.90 -6.46
N SER A 186 -3.50 -13.56 -6.36
CA SER A 186 -4.35 -12.71 -7.21
C SER A 186 -4.02 -12.86 -8.70
N ARG A 187 -2.73 -12.98 -9.06
CA ARG A 187 -2.31 -13.21 -10.46
C ARG A 187 -2.73 -14.59 -10.97
N GLN A 188 -2.56 -15.63 -10.16
CA GLN A 188 -2.92 -16.99 -10.53
C GLN A 188 -4.42 -17.12 -10.79
N GLN A 189 -5.26 -16.51 -9.95
CA GLN A 189 -6.70 -16.45 -10.16
C GLN A 189 -7.05 -15.77 -11.50
N ALA A 190 -6.45 -14.60 -11.78
CA ALA A 190 -6.65 -13.87 -13.03
C ALA A 190 -6.28 -14.69 -14.29
N SER A 191 -5.15 -15.38 -14.25
CA SER A 191 -4.69 -16.21 -15.38
C SER A 191 -5.59 -17.42 -15.62
N SER A 192 -6.10 -18.05 -14.55
CA SER A 192 -6.98 -19.21 -14.66
C SER A 192 -8.32 -18.89 -15.36
N GLU A 193 -8.82 -17.67 -15.21
CA GLU A 193 -10.08 -17.21 -15.83
C GLU A 193 -9.89 -16.84 -17.30
N ILE A 194 -8.77 -16.21 -17.65
CA ILE A 194 -8.42 -15.95 -19.06
C ILE A 194 -8.32 -17.29 -19.81
N GLY A 195 -7.72 -18.31 -19.19
CA GLY A 195 -7.66 -19.67 -19.72
C GLY A 195 -9.01 -20.39 -19.82
N ARG A 196 -10.01 -20.00 -19.02
CA ARG A 196 -11.41 -20.48 -19.15
C ARG A 196 -12.22 -19.70 -20.19
N SER A 197 -11.86 -18.45 -20.45
CA SER A 197 -12.52 -17.59 -21.46
C SER A 197 -12.06 -17.85 -22.90
N TRP A 198 -10.99 -18.63 -23.08
CA TRP A 198 -10.48 -19.12 -24.36
C TRP A 198 -10.74 -20.61 -24.49
N ASP A 199 -12.00 -20.99 -24.64
CA ASP A 199 -12.38 -22.27 -25.23
C ASP A 199 -13.03 -21.98 -26.59
N PRO A 200 -12.29 -22.07 -27.72
CA PRO A 200 -12.90 -21.98 -29.04
C PRO A 200 -13.59 -23.32 -29.34
N ALA A 201 -14.72 -23.55 -28.69
CA ALA A 201 -15.62 -24.66 -28.95
C ALA A 201 -17.06 -24.15 -29.01
N GLU A 202 -17.41 -23.55 -30.17
CA GLU A 202 -18.51 -23.96 -31.06
C GLU A 202 -18.51 -23.10 -32.34
#